data_AF-Q9RSS7-F1
#
_entry.id   AF-Q9RSS7-F1
#
_cell.length_a   1.000
_cell.length_b   1.000
_cell.length_c   1.000
_cell.angle_alpha   90.00
_cell.angle_beta   90.00
_cell.angle_gamma   90.00
#
_symmetry.space_group_name_H-M   'P 1'
#
loop_
_entity.id
_entity.type
_entity.pdbx_description
1 polymer ?
#
loop_
_entity_poly.entity_id
_entity_poly.type
_entity_poly.pdbx_seq_one_letter_code
_entity_poly.pdbx_strand_id
1 'polypeptide(L)'
;MKKVAGIVKLQLPAGKATPAPPVGPALGQYGANIMEFTKAFNAQTADKGDAIIPVEITIYADRSFTFITKTPPMSYLIRKAAGIGKGSSTPNKAKVGKLNWDQVLEIAKTKMPDLNAGSVEAAANTVAGTARSMGVTVEGGPNA
;
A
#
# COMPACT_ATOMS: atom_id res chain seq x y z
N MET A 1 19.29 1.20 22.34
CA MET A 1 17.98 1.10 21.65
C MET A 1 17.12 2.27 22.11
N LYS A 2 16.62 3.13 21.20
CA LYS A 2 15.78 4.26 21.61
C LYS A 2 14.43 3.75 22.14
N LYS A 3 13.91 4.35 23.23
CA LYS A 3 12.59 3.98 23.78
C LYS A 3 11.49 4.43 22.82
N VAL A 4 10.63 3.50 22.41
CA VAL A 4 9.47 3.80 21.54
C VAL A 4 8.39 4.48 22.36
N ALA A 5 7.89 5.61 21.88
CA ALA A 5 6.73 6.32 22.43
C ALA A 5 5.42 5.90 21.74
N GLY A 6 5.47 5.59 20.44
CA GLY A 6 4.31 5.15 19.68
C GLY A 6 4.66 4.63 18.30
N ILE A 7 3.73 3.86 17.72
CA ILE A 7 3.80 3.41 16.33
C ILE A 7 2.50 3.86 15.66
N VAL A 8 2.64 4.56 14.54
CA VAL A 8 1.53 5.12 13.77
C VAL A 8 1.54 4.49 12.38
N LYS A 9 0.38 4.02 11.92
CA LYS A 9 0.20 3.50 10.57
C LYS A 9 -0.77 4.39 9.81
N LEU A 10 -0.33 4.96 8.70
CA LEU A 10 -1.15 5.82 7.84
C LEU A 10 -1.14 5.33 6.40
N GLN A 11 -2.11 5.80 5.63
CA GLN A 11 -2.13 5.70 4.18
C GLN A 11 -2.22 7.11 3.62
N LEU A 12 -1.19 7.53 2.88
CA LEU A 12 -1.06 8.91 2.43
C LEU A 12 -0.85 8.94 0.91
N PRO A 13 -1.40 9.95 0.21
CA PRO A 13 -1.12 10.13 -1.21
C PRO A 13 0.36 10.46 -1.42
N ALA A 14 0.97 9.76 -2.37
CA ALA A 14 2.36 9.95 -2.77
C ALA A 14 2.64 11.41 -3.14
N GLY A 15 3.77 11.95 -2.64
CA GLY A 15 4.21 13.32 -2.90
C GLY A 15 3.31 14.43 -2.35
N LYS A 16 2.20 14.09 -1.67
CA LYS A 16 1.10 15.01 -1.36
C LYS A 16 0.67 14.97 0.12
N ALA A 17 1.48 14.43 1.02
CA ALA A 17 1.21 14.48 2.46
C ALA A 17 1.28 15.91 2.98
N THR A 18 0.32 16.29 3.83
CA THR A 18 0.24 17.61 4.47
C THR A 18 0.17 17.47 6.00
N PRO A 19 0.48 18.53 6.77
CA PRO A 19 0.34 18.53 8.23
C PRO A 19 -1.11 18.41 8.73
N ALA A 20 -2.10 18.55 7.84
CA ALA A 20 -3.51 18.44 8.18
C ALA A 20 -3.86 17.00 8.64
N PRO A 21 -5.04 16.79 9.26
CA PRO A 21 -5.56 15.45 9.48
C PRO A 21 -5.52 14.60 8.19
N PRO A 22 -5.06 13.33 8.26
CA PRO A 22 -4.82 12.53 9.47
C PRO A 22 -3.42 12.69 10.09
N VAL A 23 -2.45 13.32 9.42
CA VAL A 23 -1.05 13.33 9.84
C VAL A 23 -0.86 14.11 11.14
N GLY A 24 -1.37 15.34 11.20
CA GLY A 24 -1.18 16.24 12.34
C GLY A 24 -1.59 15.62 13.68
N PRO A 25 -2.85 15.18 13.83
CA PRO A 25 -3.31 14.52 15.05
C PRO A 25 -2.54 13.22 15.37
N ALA A 26 -2.28 12.38 14.35
CA ALA A 26 -1.67 11.08 14.56
C ALA A 26 -0.23 11.15 15.08
N LEU A 27 0.57 12.10 14.58
CA LEU A 27 1.96 12.30 14.99
C LEU A 27 2.09 13.27 16.17
N GLY A 28 1.25 14.31 16.19
CA GLY A 28 1.29 15.37 17.20
C GLY A 28 1.04 14.87 18.62
N GLN A 29 0.21 13.84 18.80
CA GLN A 29 -0.03 13.23 20.12
C GLN A 29 1.23 12.63 20.76
N TYR A 30 2.27 12.32 19.97
CA TYR A 30 3.57 11.83 20.44
C TYR A 30 4.67 12.90 20.38
N GLY A 31 4.35 14.12 19.92
CA GLY A 31 5.29 15.22 19.78
C GLY A 31 6.28 15.06 18.62
N ALA A 32 6.00 14.20 17.63
CA ALA A 32 6.86 14.04 16.45
C ALA A 32 6.83 15.29 15.55
N ASN A 33 7.94 15.55 14.86
CA ASN A 33 8.05 16.68 13.94
C ASN A 33 7.25 16.45 12.65
N ILE A 34 6.03 16.99 12.61
CA ILE A 34 5.08 16.80 11.51
C ILE A 34 5.61 17.37 10.19
N MET A 35 6.24 18.54 10.20
CA MET A 35 6.75 19.20 8.99
C MET A 35 7.92 18.44 8.37
N GLU A 36 8.79 17.90 9.21
CA GLU A 36 9.91 17.08 8.76
C GLU A 36 9.41 15.75 8.17
N PHE A 37 8.43 15.11 8.81
CA PHE A 37 7.80 13.91 8.28
C PHE A 37 7.17 14.15 6.90
N THR A 38 6.34 15.18 6.74
CA THR A 38 5.67 15.44 5.46
C THR A 38 6.67 15.72 4.35
N LYS A 39 7.73 16.51 4.62
CA LYS A 39 8.81 16.76 3.66
C LYS A 39 9.54 15.47 3.26
N ALA A 40 9.95 14.66 4.23
CA ALA A 40 10.68 13.42 3.98
C ALA A 40 9.83 12.39 3.24
N PHE A 41 8.56 12.22 3.64
CA PHE A 41 7.62 11.33 2.99
C PHE A 41 7.35 11.74 1.53
N ASN A 42 7.11 13.03 1.28
CA ASN A 42 6.85 13.52 -0.07
C ASN A 42 8.07 13.34 -0.98
N ALA A 43 9.28 13.57 -0.47
CA ALA A 43 10.52 13.34 -1.22
C ALA A 43 10.70 11.85 -1.59
N GLN A 44 10.45 10.92 -0.66
CA GLN A 44 10.57 9.47 -0.89
C GLN A 44 9.47 8.87 -1.78
N THR A 45 8.40 9.61 -2.07
CA THR A 45 7.23 9.10 -2.80
C THR A 45 6.89 9.91 -4.04
N ALA A 46 7.69 10.93 -4.40
CA ALA A 46 7.42 11.83 -5.52
C ALA A 46 7.34 11.11 -6.87
N ASP A 47 8.05 10.00 -7.03
CA ASP A 47 8.10 9.17 -8.24
C ASP A 47 6.93 8.17 -8.34
N LYS A 48 6.10 8.04 -7.30
CA LYS A 48 5.02 7.04 -7.23
C LYS A 48 3.68 7.52 -7.79
N GLY A 49 3.66 8.70 -8.41
CA GLY A 49 2.46 9.28 -9.05
C GLY A 49 1.31 9.48 -8.06
N ASP A 50 0.07 9.15 -8.47
CA ASP A 50 -1.12 9.29 -7.63
C ASP A 50 -1.42 8.06 -6.75
N ALA A 51 -0.40 7.27 -6.43
CA ALA A 51 -0.56 6.10 -5.57
C ALA A 51 -0.83 6.51 -4.12
N ILE A 52 -1.65 5.72 -3.43
CA ILE A 52 -1.75 5.77 -1.97
C ILE A 52 -0.65 4.88 -1.40
N ILE A 53 0.20 5.44 -0.55
CA ILE A 53 1.36 4.78 0.03
C ILE A 53 1.09 4.50 1.52
N PRO A 54 1.06 3.23 1.94
CA PRO A 54 1.05 2.89 3.35
C PRO A 54 2.41 3.25 3.97
N VAL A 55 2.37 3.84 5.16
CA VAL A 55 3.57 4.23 5.90
C VAL A 55 3.42 3.84 7.35
N GLU A 56 4.50 3.28 7.90
CA GLU A 56 4.62 2.92 9.30
C GLU A 56 5.67 3.81 9.95
N ILE A 57 5.24 4.70 10.84
CA ILE A 57 6.07 5.65 11.57
C ILE A 57 6.30 5.13 12.98
N THR A 58 7.57 4.96 13.35
CA THR A 58 7.97 4.70 14.74
C THR A 58 8.44 5.99 15.37
N ILE A 59 7.81 6.39 16.47
CA ILE A 59 8.10 7.63 17.19
C ILE A 59 8.76 7.26 18.52
N TYR A 60 9.88 7.91 18.83
CA TYR A 60 10.67 7.65 20.03
C TYR A 60 10.41 8.70 21.11
N ALA A 61 10.79 8.38 22.36
CA ALA A 61 10.58 9.24 23.52
C ALA A 61 11.35 10.58 23.45
N ASP A 62 12.43 10.64 22.67
CA ASP A 62 13.17 11.87 22.36
C ASP A 62 12.50 12.70 21.24
N ARG A 63 11.27 12.33 20.83
CA ARG A 63 10.48 12.92 19.74
C ARG A 63 11.07 12.73 18.34
N SER A 64 12.21 12.04 18.22
CA SER A 64 12.67 11.59 16.91
C SER A 64 11.75 10.51 16.35
N PHE A 65 11.78 10.32 15.03
CA PHE A 65 11.00 9.29 14.38
C PHE A 65 11.79 8.61 13.27
N THR A 66 11.39 7.39 12.94
CA THR A 66 11.76 6.69 11.70
C THR A 66 10.47 6.29 10.99
N PHE A 67 10.52 6.12 9.68
CA PHE A 67 9.37 5.60 8.95
C PHE A 67 9.78 4.69 7.81
N ILE A 68 8.88 3.78 7.47
CA ILE A 68 9.03 2.85 6.35
C ILE A 68 7.84 3.04 5.41
N THR A 69 8.12 3.43 4.17
CA THR A 69 7.10 3.43 3.11
C THR A 69 6.95 2.03 2.55
N LYS A 70 5.71 1.55 2.43
CA LYS A 70 5.39 0.28 1.79
C LYS A 70 4.94 0.54 0.34
N THR A 71 4.82 -0.52 -0.43
CA THR A 71 4.26 -0.42 -1.78
C THR A 71 2.74 -0.19 -1.68
N PRO A 72 2.10 0.36 -2.73
CA PRO A 72 0.67 0.67 -2.70
C PRO A 72 -0.20 -0.53 -2.28
N PRO A 73 -1.40 -0.31 -1.72
CA PRO A 73 -2.31 -1.39 -1.37
C PRO A 73 -2.59 -2.29 -2.57
N MET A 74 -2.60 -3.61 -2.34
CA MET A 74 -2.84 -4.58 -3.41
C MET A 74 -4.18 -4.32 -4.12
N SER A 75 -5.21 -3.90 -3.38
CA SER A 75 -6.50 -3.50 -3.95
C SER A 75 -6.45 -2.25 -4.82
N TYR A 76 -5.53 -1.31 -4.55
CA TYR A 76 -5.32 -0.16 -5.43
C TYR A 76 -4.66 -0.62 -6.74
N LEU A 77 -3.63 -1.46 -6.66
CA LEU A 77 -2.91 -1.97 -7.83
C LEU A 77 -3.84 -2.81 -8.73
N ILE A 78 -4.64 -3.72 -8.14
CA ILE A 78 -5.62 -4.53 -8.86
C ILE A 78 -6.67 -3.64 -9.55
N ARG A 79 -7.22 -2.65 -8.83
CA ARG A 79 -8.20 -1.73 -9.41
C ARG A 79 -7.63 -0.94 -10.59
N LYS A 80 -6.40 -0.45 -10.45
CA LYS A 80 -5.69 0.29 -11.50
C LYS A 80 -5.46 -0.60 -12.72
N ALA A 81 -4.94 -1.81 -12.54
CA ALA A 81 -4.66 -2.73 -13.64
C ALA A 81 -5.92 -3.25 -14.34
N ALA A 82 -7.01 -3.47 -13.59
CA ALA A 82 -8.29 -3.91 -14.14
C ALA A 82 -9.17 -2.77 -14.67
N GLY A 83 -8.76 -1.50 -14.49
CA GLY A 83 -9.53 -0.34 -14.94
C GLY A 83 -10.83 -0.09 -14.17
N ILE A 84 -10.92 -0.49 -12.90
CA ILE A 84 -12.16 -0.44 -12.10
C ILE A 84 -12.05 0.54 -10.93
N GLY A 85 -13.13 1.29 -10.64
CA GLY A 85 -13.15 2.24 -9.52
C GLY A 85 -13.31 1.58 -8.15
N LYS A 86 -14.05 0.47 -8.05
CA LYS A 86 -14.38 -0.24 -6.81
C LYS A 86 -14.44 -1.75 -7.06
N GLY A 87 -14.12 -2.55 -6.04
CA GLY A 87 -14.36 -3.99 -6.06
C GLY A 87 -15.85 -4.34 -5.97
N SER A 88 -16.16 -5.60 -6.26
CA SER A 88 -17.52 -6.13 -6.19
C SER A 88 -18.05 -6.18 -4.76
N SER A 89 -19.32 -5.83 -4.56
CA SER A 89 -20.05 -6.09 -3.31
C SER A 89 -20.43 -7.56 -3.15
N THR A 90 -20.46 -8.32 -4.25
CA THR A 90 -20.76 -9.76 -4.25
C THR A 90 -19.72 -10.52 -5.13
N PRO A 91 -18.44 -10.61 -4.71
CA PRO A 91 -17.33 -11.14 -5.52
C PRO A 91 -17.54 -12.52 -6.16
N ASN A 92 -18.37 -13.36 -5.54
CA ASN A 92 -18.70 -14.70 -6.00
C ASN A 92 -19.83 -14.73 -7.04
N LYS A 93 -20.58 -13.63 -7.21
CA LYS A 93 -21.72 -13.52 -8.13
C LYS A 93 -21.47 -12.50 -9.24
N ALA A 94 -21.06 -11.28 -8.87
CA ALA A 94 -20.80 -10.19 -9.80
C ALA A 94 -19.30 -9.99 -9.97
N LYS A 95 -18.77 -10.38 -11.13
CA LYS A 95 -17.41 -10.03 -11.55
C LYS A 95 -17.40 -8.60 -12.10
N VAL A 96 -16.42 -7.81 -11.68
CA VAL A 96 -16.34 -6.37 -11.98
C VAL A 96 -15.13 -5.99 -12.82
N GLY A 97 -14.19 -6.91 -13.02
CA GLY A 97 -13.00 -6.65 -13.84
C GLY A 97 -12.26 -7.94 -14.19
N LYS A 98 -11.22 -7.80 -15.01
CA LYS A 98 -10.33 -8.88 -15.43
C LYS A 98 -8.87 -8.46 -15.35
N LEU A 99 -7.99 -9.41 -15.09
CA LEU A 99 -6.54 -9.26 -15.21
C LEU A 99 -5.98 -10.47 -15.96
N ASN A 100 -5.00 -10.25 -16.83
CA ASN A 100 -4.20 -11.35 -17.36
C ASN A 100 -3.07 -11.70 -16.38
N TRP A 101 -2.45 -12.88 -16.57
CA TRP A 101 -1.39 -13.34 -15.66
C TRP A 101 -0.16 -12.42 -15.64
N ASP A 102 0.18 -11.77 -16.76
CA ASP A 102 1.32 -10.83 -16.82
C ASP A 102 1.09 -9.61 -15.92
N GLN A 103 -0.12 -9.05 -15.91
CA GLN A 103 -0.51 -7.97 -15.00
C GLN A 103 -0.44 -8.42 -13.54
N VAL A 104 -0.83 -9.66 -13.25
CA VAL A 104 -0.71 -10.24 -11.90
C VAL A 104 0.76 -10.34 -11.50
N LEU A 105 1.65 -10.77 -12.41
CA LEU A 105 3.09 -10.85 -12.17
C LEU A 105 3.72 -9.46 -11.96
N GLU A 106 3.30 -8.44 -12.69
CA GLU A 106 3.78 -7.06 -12.49
C GLU A 106 3.38 -6.51 -11.12
N ILE A 107 2.13 -6.75 -10.69
CA ILE A 107 1.66 -6.38 -9.36
C ILE A 107 2.45 -7.15 -8.29
N ALA A 108 2.71 -8.44 -8.52
CA ALA A 108 3.49 -9.29 -7.62
C ALA A 108 4.92 -8.77 -7.45
N LYS A 109 5.61 -8.44 -8.54
CA LYS A 109 6.95 -7.82 -8.52
C LYS A 109 6.96 -6.52 -7.74
N THR A 110 5.95 -5.67 -7.97
CA THR A 110 5.80 -4.40 -7.25
C THR A 110 5.61 -4.64 -5.75
N LYS A 111 4.79 -5.62 -5.36
CA LYS A 111 4.46 -5.92 -3.96
C LYS A 111 5.54 -6.75 -3.24
N MET A 112 6.43 -7.41 -3.99
CA MET A 112 7.41 -8.36 -3.45
C MET A 112 8.17 -7.86 -2.21
N PRO A 113 8.63 -6.59 -2.13
CA PRO A 113 9.32 -6.09 -0.93
C PRO A 113 8.48 -6.11 0.35
N ASP A 114 7.15 -6.13 0.23
CA ASP A 114 6.22 -6.17 1.37
C ASP A 114 5.64 -7.57 1.64
N LEU A 115 5.91 -8.55 0.77
CA LEU A 115 5.36 -9.90 0.87
C LEU A 115 6.40 -10.86 1.43
N ASN A 116 5.96 -11.79 2.27
CA ASN A 116 6.80 -12.91 2.73
C ASN A 116 6.86 -14.07 1.71
N ALA A 117 6.69 -13.76 0.42
CA ALA A 117 6.64 -14.76 -0.64
C ALA A 117 8.05 -15.22 -1.01
N GLY A 118 8.24 -16.54 -1.18
CA GLY A 118 9.54 -17.11 -1.58
C GLY A 118 9.88 -16.94 -3.07
N SER A 119 8.90 -16.63 -3.92
CA SER A 119 9.09 -16.39 -5.34
C SER A 119 8.05 -15.42 -5.90
N VAL A 120 8.28 -14.90 -7.11
CA VAL A 120 7.35 -14.00 -7.79
C VAL A 120 6.03 -14.71 -8.10
N GLU A 121 6.06 -16.00 -8.39
CA GLU A 121 4.88 -16.84 -8.64
C GLU A 121 4.05 -17.01 -7.37
N ALA A 122 4.69 -17.23 -6.22
CA ALA A 122 3.99 -17.28 -4.94
C ALA A 122 3.34 -15.93 -4.58
N ALA A 123 4.02 -14.82 -4.88
CA ALA A 123 3.46 -13.48 -4.76
C ALA A 123 2.29 -13.27 -5.74
N ALA A 124 2.39 -13.74 -6.99
CA ALA A 124 1.34 -13.67 -7.98
C ALA A 124 0.09 -14.45 -7.57
N ASN A 125 0.23 -15.63 -6.97
CA ASN A 125 -0.89 -16.36 -6.38
C ASN A 125 -1.58 -15.58 -5.26
N THR A 126 -0.82 -14.85 -4.44
CA THR A 126 -1.36 -13.95 -3.40
C THR A 126 -2.16 -12.80 -4.02
N VAL A 127 -1.65 -12.22 -5.11
CA VAL A 127 -2.33 -11.17 -5.89
C VAL A 127 -3.62 -11.72 -6.51
N ALA A 128 -3.57 -12.91 -7.12
CA ALA A 128 -4.73 -13.55 -7.73
C ALA A 128 -5.82 -13.87 -6.70
N GLY A 129 -5.45 -14.34 -5.50
CA GLY A 129 -6.39 -14.54 -4.40
C GLY A 129 -7.09 -13.26 -3.95
N THR A 130 -6.35 -12.14 -3.92
CA THR A 130 -6.91 -10.82 -3.64
C THR A 130 -7.85 -10.35 -4.76
N ALA A 131 -7.45 -10.53 -6.02
CA ALA A 131 -8.27 -10.20 -7.18
C ALA A 131 -9.61 -10.96 -7.15
N ARG A 132 -9.57 -12.27 -6.86
CA ARG A 132 -10.76 -13.11 -6.71
C ARG A 132 -11.70 -12.58 -5.62
N SER A 133 -11.14 -12.23 -4.45
CA SER A 133 -11.90 -11.67 -3.32
C SER A 133 -12.49 -10.29 -3.63
N MET A 134 -11.96 -9.58 -4.63
CA MET A 134 -12.49 -8.31 -5.12
C MET A 134 -13.50 -8.46 -6.26
N GLY A 135 -13.76 -9.69 -6.74
CA GLY A 135 -14.61 -9.93 -7.90
C GLY A 135 -13.91 -9.65 -9.22
N VAL A 136 -12.59 -9.69 -9.26
CA VAL A 136 -11.79 -9.58 -10.48
C VAL A 136 -11.40 -10.98 -10.94
N THR A 137 -11.69 -11.31 -12.20
CA THR A 137 -11.29 -12.59 -12.81
C THR A 137 -9.84 -12.51 -13.24
N VAL A 138 -9.06 -13.54 -12.94
CA VAL A 138 -7.69 -13.69 -13.45
C VAL A 138 -7.73 -14.68 -14.59
N GLU A 139 -7.21 -14.29 -15.75
CA GLU A 139 -7.12 -15.14 -16.93
C GLU A 139 -5.68 -15.67 -17.08
N GLY A 140 -5.55 -16.99 -17.13
CA GLY A 140 -4.27 -17.69 -17.15
C GLY A 140 -3.62 -17.85 -15.76
N GLY A 141 -2.40 -18.39 -15.75
CA GLY A 141 -1.70 -18.76 -14.52
C GLY A 141 -1.90 -20.24 -14.15
N PRO A 142 -1.11 -20.76 -13.20
CA PRO A 142 -1.03 -22.20 -12.93
C PRO A 142 -2.30 -22.83 -12.34
N ASN A 143 -3.29 -22.03 -11.94
CA ASN A 143 -4.53 -22.47 -11.30
C ASN A 143 -5.81 -21.88 -11.94
N ALA A 144 -5.72 -21.33 -13.15
CA ALA A 144 -6.87 -20.75 -13.86
C ALA A 144 -7.62 -21.76 -14.73
#